data_AF-A0A3D0MZ58-F1
#
_entry.id   AF-A0A3D0MZ58-F1
#
_cell.length_a   1.000
_cell.length_b   1.000
_cell.length_c   1.000
_cell.angle_alpha   90.00
_cell.angle_beta   90.00
_cell.angle_gamma   90.00
#
_symmetry.space_group_name_H-M   'P 1'
#
loop_
_entity.id
_entity.type
_entity.pdbx_description
1 polymer ?
#
loop_
_entity_poly.entity_id
_entity_poly.type
_entity_poly.pdbx_seq_one_letter_code
_entity_poly.pdbx_strand_id
1 'polypeptide(L)'
;MRLKQEELKNQRLEQTLHKLNYQQFIENKKEDSQQNNPKIPKTFYPKRLKNGETKAELLTRSKYLLYKMPQSWNPYQAYRAELLFEQFPQLEQAYKQINIFRKWYEPNNILNETWSFLTSETALLDLLDKTENSSITEIQNFRNTVQNHEQFIVIYHLKYITNAMAESVNAKIKLATRSNKGTRDMDFFHFRLNQSRL
;
A
#
# COMPACT_ATOMS: atom_id res chain seq x y z
N MET A 1 4.40 -0.06 5.70
CA MET A 1 3.00 0.06 6.15
C MET A 1 3.04 0.51 7.60
N ARG A 2 2.71 1.79 7.86
CA ARG A 2 2.75 2.42 9.19
C ARG A 2 1.89 1.67 10.21
N LEU A 3 0.63 1.39 9.85
CA LEU A 3 -0.33 0.63 10.65
C LEU A 3 0.21 -0.74 11.10
N LYS A 4 0.93 -1.45 10.23
CA LYS A 4 1.52 -2.76 10.58
C LYS A 4 2.60 -2.60 11.67
N GLN A 5 3.42 -1.55 11.57
CA GLN A 5 4.46 -1.30 12.56
C GLN A 5 3.86 -0.91 13.91
N GLU A 6 2.79 -0.10 13.91
CA GLU A 6 2.01 0.25 15.11
C GLU A 6 1.42 -1.01 15.77
N GLU A 7 0.74 -1.87 15.01
CA GLU A 7 0.17 -3.11 15.54
C GLU A 7 1.24 -4.08 16.09
N LEU A 8 2.39 -4.20 15.42
CA LEU A 8 3.50 -5.02 15.92
C LEU A 8 4.11 -4.42 17.20
N LYS A 9 4.18 -3.09 17.33
CA LYS A 9 4.62 -2.44 18.58
C LYS A 9 3.63 -2.71 19.70
N ASN A 10 2.34 -2.56 19.45
CA ASN A 10 1.28 -2.84 20.43
C ASN A 10 1.33 -4.30 20.90
N GLN A 11 1.46 -5.26 19.97
CA GLN A 11 1.57 -6.68 20.31
C GLN A 11 2.83 -6.98 21.15
N ARG A 12 3.97 -6.35 20.84
CA ARG A 12 5.19 -6.48 21.67
C ARG A 12 5.00 -5.91 23.06
N LEU A 13 4.32 -4.76 23.17
CA LEU A 13 3.98 -4.15 24.45
C LEU A 13 3.08 -5.08 25.28
N GLU A 14 2.01 -5.60 24.69
CA GLU A 14 1.12 -6.57 25.34
C GLU A 14 1.89 -7.81 25.83
N GLN A 15 2.84 -8.32 25.03
CA GLN A 15 3.68 -9.45 25.42
C GLN A 15 4.58 -9.12 26.61
N THR A 16 5.19 -7.92 26.64
CA THR A 16 6.03 -7.47 27.75
C THR A 16 5.21 -7.29 29.02
N LEU A 17 4.05 -6.65 28.93
CA LEU A 17 3.13 -6.50 30.06
C LEU A 17 2.67 -7.87 30.60
N HIS A 18 2.35 -8.81 29.72
CA HIS A 18 2.01 -10.16 30.14
C HIS A 18 3.13 -10.86 30.91
N LYS A 19 4.39 -10.73 30.46
CA LYS A 19 5.55 -11.28 31.16
C LYS A 19 5.72 -10.67 32.55
N LEU A 20 5.58 -9.35 32.67
CA LEU A 20 5.65 -8.64 33.95
C LEU A 20 4.54 -9.11 34.90
N ASN A 21 3.30 -9.18 34.42
CA ASN A 21 2.16 -9.65 35.22
C ASN A 21 2.36 -11.11 35.68
N TYR A 22 2.92 -11.97 34.81
CA TYR A 22 3.24 -13.34 35.17
C TYR A 22 4.35 -13.42 36.23
N GLN A 23 5.39 -12.59 36.13
CA GLN A 23 6.45 -12.52 37.14
C GLN A 23 5.90 -12.09 38.50
N GLN A 24 5.11 -11.01 38.55
CA GLN A 24 4.45 -10.54 39.76
C GLN A 24 3.53 -11.60 40.37
N PHE A 25 2.78 -12.33 39.54
CA PHE A 25 1.97 -13.45 40.01
C PHE A 25 2.81 -14.55 40.68
N ILE A 26 3.99 -14.87 40.14
CA ILE A 26 4.90 -15.86 40.73
C ILE A 26 5.50 -15.34 42.04
N GLU A 27 5.82 -14.05 42.13
CA GLU A 27 6.32 -13.41 43.35
C GLU A 27 5.27 -13.40 44.46
N ASN A 28 4.07 -12.90 44.18
CA ASN A 28 2.95 -12.85 45.14
C ASN A 28 2.57 -14.24 45.65
N LYS A 29 2.65 -15.27 44.78
CA LYS A 29 2.37 -16.66 45.18
C LYS A 29 3.42 -17.23 46.15
N LYS A 30 4.65 -16.72 46.14
CA LYS A 30 5.68 -17.11 47.11
C LYS A 30 5.44 -16.45 48.48
N GLU A 31 4.93 -15.24 48.49
CA GLU A 31 4.69 -14.46 49.71
C GLU A 31 3.40 -14.88 50.43
N ASP A 32 2.30 -15.12 49.70
CA ASP A 32 1.01 -15.51 50.26
C ASP A 32 0.63 -16.95 49.88
N SER A 33 0.93 -17.91 50.75
CA SER A 33 0.65 -19.34 50.54
C SER A 33 -0.85 -19.72 50.56
N GLN A 34 -1.74 -18.79 50.93
CA GLN A 34 -3.15 -19.06 51.25
C GLN A 34 -4.19 -18.37 50.33
N GLN A 35 -3.78 -17.56 49.35
CA GLN A 35 -4.73 -16.85 48.48
C GLN A 35 -4.99 -17.56 47.14
N ASN A 36 -6.28 -17.66 46.77
CA ASN A 36 -6.75 -18.12 45.46
C ASN A 36 -6.48 -17.06 44.38
N ASN A 37 -5.21 -16.84 44.03
CA ASN A 37 -4.85 -15.91 42.97
C ASN A 37 -5.33 -16.42 41.58
N PRO A 38 -5.91 -15.54 40.74
CA PRO A 38 -6.37 -15.92 39.41
C PRO A 38 -5.21 -16.47 38.57
N LYS A 39 -5.42 -17.62 37.92
CA LYS A 39 -4.38 -18.31 37.14
C LYS A 39 -4.01 -17.51 35.90
N ILE A 40 -2.78 -17.00 35.86
CA ILE A 40 -2.19 -16.38 34.65
C ILE A 40 -1.45 -17.46 33.85
N PRO A 41 -1.74 -17.64 32.54
CA PRO A 41 -0.99 -18.57 31.72
C PRO A 41 0.46 -18.10 31.54
N LYS A 42 1.41 -19.05 31.46
CA LYS A 42 2.84 -18.74 31.25
C LYS A 42 3.14 -18.21 29.85
N THR A 43 2.37 -18.67 28.86
CA THR A 43 2.56 -18.33 27.45
C THR A 43 1.62 -17.22 27.04
N PHE A 44 2.15 -16.18 26.41
CA PHE A 44 1.36 -15.11 25.81
C PHE A 44 0.71 -15.59 24.51
N TYR A 45 -0.60 -15.37 24.39
CA TYR A 45 -1.34 -15.58 23.15
C TYR A 45 -1.86 -14.22 22.64
N PRO A 46 -1.48 -13.79 21.43
CA PRO A 46 -1.96 -12.53 20.89
C PRO A 46 -3.45 -12.61 20.58
N LYS A 47 -4.14 -11.46 20.67
CA LYS A 47 -5.54 -11.35 20.25
C LYS A 47 -5.67 -11.70 18.77
N ARG A 48 -6.62 -12.59 18.47
CA ARG A 48 -6.92 -13.05 17.11
C ARG A 48 -8.31 -12.59 16.69
N LEU A 49 -8.46 -12.29 15.41
CA LEU A 49 -9.72 -11.91 14.78
C LEU A 49 -10.57 -13.15 14.49
N LYS A 50 -11.81 -12.95 14.00
CA LYS A 50 -12.74 -14.03 13.65
C LYS A 50 -12.15 -15.07 12.69
N ASN A 51 -11.21 -14.65 11.84
CA ASN A 51 -10.51 -15.50 10.88
C ASN A 51 -9.24 -16.17 11.46
N GLY A 52 -8.97 -16.03 12.76
CA GLY A 52 -7.81 -16.59 13.43
C GLY A 52 -6.51 -15.80 13.25
N GLU A 53 -6.51 -14.69 12.50
CA GLU A 53 -5.31 -13.88 12.26
C GLU A 53 -5.13 -12.79 13.32
N THR A 54 -3.89 -12.38 13.55
CA THR A 54 -3.63 -11.11 14.24
C THR A 54 -3.87 -9.93 13.30
N LYS A 55 -4.09 -8.73 13.86
CA LYS A 55 -4.24 -7.50 13.06
C LYS A 55 -3.04 -7.24 12.14
N ALA A 56 -1.82 -7.49 12.61
CA ALA A 56 -0.59 -7.34 11.81
C ALA A 56 -0.50 -8.36 10.65
N GLU A 57 -0.97 -9.59 10.88
CA GLU A 57 -1.07 -10.61 9.83
C GLU A 57 -2.10 -10.22 8.77
N LEU A 58 -3.28 -9.75 9.19
CA LEU A 58 -4.33 -9.27 8.30
C LEU A 58 -3.81 -8.14 7.40
N LEU A 59 -3.17 -7.11 7.97
CA LEU A 59 -2.55 -6.01 7.21
C LEU A 59 -1.51 -6.51 6.19
N THR A 60 -0.74 -7.53 6.55
CA THR A 60 0.30 -8.08 5.68
C THR A 60 -0.31 -8.84 4.50
N ARG A 61 -1.26 -9.72 4.77
CA ARG A 61 -1.88 -10.60 3.77
C ARG A 61 -2.90 -9.86 2.90
N SER A 62 -3.43 -8.74 3.37
CA SER A 62 -4.32 -7.89 2.59
C SER A 62 -3.60 -6.84 1.73
N LYS A 63 -2.28 -6.66 1.84
CA LYS A 63 -1.56 -5.60 1.12
C LYS A 63 -1.86 -5.57 -0.39
N TYR A 64 -1.83 -6.72 -1.06
CA TYR A 64 -1.96 -6.78 -2.52
C TYR A 64 -3.40 -6.63 -3.02
N LEU A 65 -4.41 -6.91 -2.19
CA LEU A 65 -5.81 -6.71 -2.61
C LEU A 65 -6.15 -5.22 -2.75
N LEU A 66 -5.48 -4.35 -1.97
CA LEU A 66 -5.62 -2.89 -2.02
C LEU A 66 -5.08 -2.27 -3.33
N TYR A 67 -4.31 -3.03 -4.10
CA TYR A 67 -3.84 -2.62 -5.43
C TYR A 67 -4.85 -2.91 -6.54
N LYS A 68 -5.90 -3.68 -6.25
CA LYS A 68 -6.94 -4.02 -7.21
C LYS A 68 -8.17 -3.15 -7.00
N MET A 69 -9.03 -3.08 -8.01
CA MET A 69 -10.38 -2.53 -7.87
C MET A 69 -11.30 -3.55 -7.19
N PRO A 70 -12.37 -3.12 -6.50
CA PRO A 70 -13.30 -4.02 -5.82
C PRO A 70 -13.92 -5.08 -6.74
N GLN A 71 -14.19 -4.71 -7.99
CA GLN A 71 -14.76 -5.57 -9.02
C GLN A 71 -13.83 -6.72 -9.42
N SER A 72 -12.52 -6.58 -9.18
CA SER A 72 -11.50 -7.58 -9.53
C SER A 72 -11.18 -8.51 -8.36
N TRP A 73 -11.89 -8.39 -7.24
CA TRP A 73 -11.70 -9.27 -6.09
C TRP A 73 -12.43 -10.59 -6.27
N ASN A 74 -11.76 -11.67 -5.92
CA ASN A 74 -12.45 -12.95 -5.72
C ASN A 74 -13.21 -12.95 -4.37
N PRO A 75 -14.11 -13.91 -4.12
CA PRO A 75 -14.92 -13.93 -2.90
C PRO A 75 -14.10 -13.91 -1.60
N TYR A 76 -12.95 -14.60 -1.60
CA TYR A 76 -12.04 -14.61 -0.46
C TYR A 76 -11.37 -13.25 -0.22
N GLN A 77 -10.98 -12.54 -1.28
CA GLN A 77 -10.43 -11.19 -1.21
C GLN A 77 -11.47 -10.19 -0.72
N ALA A 78 -12.72 -10.30 -1.19
CA ALA A 78 -13.82 -9.44 -0.77
C ALA A 78 -14.10 -9.61 0.74
N TYR A 79 -14.26 -10.84 1.22
CA TYR A 79 -14.44 -11.11 2.65
C TYR A 79 -13.26 -10.59 3.50
N ARG A 80 -12.03 -10.79 3.02
CA ARG A 80 -10.85 -10.27 3.71
C ARG A 80 -10.79 -8.75 3.71
N ALA A 81 -11.24 -8.10 2.63
CA ALA A 81 -11.31 -6.64 2.54
C ALA A 81 -12.34 -6.10 3.54
N GLU A 82 -13.49 -6.75 3.67
CA GLU A 82 -14.52 -6.40 4.66
C GLU A 82 -13.95 -6.44 6.09
N LEU A 83 -13.30 -7.55 6.47
CA LEU A 83 -12.66 -7.67 7.79
C LEU A 83 -11.55 -6.63 7.99
N LEU A 84 -10.78 -6.33 6.94
CA LEU A 84 -9.73 -5.31 6.99
C LEU A 84 -10.32 -3.92 7.26
N PHE A 85 -11.40 -3.56 6.56
CA PHE A 85 -12.03 -2.24 6.68
C PHE A 85 -12.81 -2.10 7.99
N GLU A 86 -13.40 -3.18 8.52
CA GLU A 86 -13.96 -3.21 9.88
C GLU A 86 -12.91 -2.87 10.93
N GLN A 87 -11.70 -3.44 10.80
CA GLN A 87 -10.61 -3.20 11.76
C GLN A 87 -9.88 -1.88 11.53
N PHE A 88 -9.87 -1.37 10.30
CA PHE A 88 -9.14 -0.16 9.91
C PHE A 88 -10.00 0.77 9.02
N PRO A 89 -10.98 1.49 9.58
CA PRO A 89 -11.89 2.34 8.79
C PRO A 89 -11.18 3.47 8.02
N GLN A 90 -10.12 4.05 8.58
CA GLN A 90 -9.31 5.05 7.87
C GLN A 90 -8.66 4.49 6.60
N LEU A 91 -8.28 3.20 6.61
CA LEU A 91 -7.73 2.55 5.43
C LEU A 91 -8.78 2.37 4.34
N GLU A 92 -10.04 2.11 4.71
CA GLU A 92 -11.17 2.07 3.78
C GLU A 92 -11.39 3.44 3.13
N GLN A 93 -11.38 4.52 3.92
CA GLN A 93 -11.52 5.89 3.42
C GLN A 93 -10.43 6.23 2.40
N ALA A 94 -9.17 5.95 2.74
CA ALA A 94 -8.04 6.13 1.83
C ALA A 94 -8.19 5.29 0.54
N TYR A 95 -8.58 4.02 0.69
CA TYR A 95 -8.77 3.11 -0.45
C TYR A 95 -9.88 3.59 -1.39
N LYS A 96 -10.99 4.09 -0.84
CA LYS A 96 -12.08 4.69 -1.63
C LYS A 96 -11.60 5.93 -2.40
N GLN A 97 -10.93 6.86 -1.74
CA GLN A 97 -10.39 8.07 -2.38
C GLN A 97 -9.43 7.74 -3.52
N ILE A 98 -8.49 6.81 -3.29
CA ILE A 98 -7.55 6.34 -4.32
C ILE A 98 -8.28 5.70 -5.50
N ASN A 99 -9.33 4.89 -5.26
CA ASN A 99 -10.07 4.26 -6.33
C ASN A 99 -10.89 5.23 -7.17
N ILE A 100 -11.37 6.35 -6.59
CA ILE A 100 -11.99 7.42 -7.38
C ILE A 100 -10.95 7.98 -8.36
N PHE A 101 -9.74 8.26 -7.89
CA PHE A 101 -8.66 8.70 -8.77
C PHE A 101 -8.28 7.65 -9.82
N ARG A 102 -8.16 6.36 -9.44
CA ARG A 102 -7.87 5.28 -10.40
C ARG A 102 -8.90 5.22 -11.51
N LYS A 103 -10.18 5.29 -11.16
CA LYS A 103 -11.29 5.27 -12.12
C LYS A 103 -11.24 6.48 -13.06
N TRP A 104 -10.91 7.65 -12.53
CA TRP A 104 -10.73 8.86 -13.37
C TRP A 104 -9.54 8.71 -14.32
N TYR A 105 -8.44 8.11 -13.87
CA TYR A 105 -7.21 7.92 -14.64
C TYR A 105 -7.29 6.78 -15.68
N GLU A 106 -8.35 5.97 -15.66
CA GLU A 106 -8.55 4.91 -16.64
C GLU A 106 -8.82 5.49 -18.04
N PRO A 107 -8.20 4.94 -19.11
CA PRO A 107 -8.42 5.43 -20.45
C PRO A 107 -9.88 5.37 -20.89
N ASN A 108 -10.43 6.51 -21.29
CA ASN A 108 -11.75 6.63 -21.87
C ASN A 108 -11.64 6.87 -23.38
N ASN A 109 -11.99 5.86 -24.17
CA ASN A 109 -11.86 5.88 -25.64
C ASN A 109 -13.04 6.55 -26.35
N ILE A 110 -14.00 7.13 -25.62
CA ILE A 110 -15.27 7.62 -26.16
C ILE A 110 -15.21 9.11 -26.53
N LEU A 111 -14.28 9.87 -25.94
CA LEU A 111 -14.16 11.32 -26.14
C LEU A 111 -13.12 11.65 -27.22
N ASN A 112 -13.37 12.72 -27.99
CA ASN A 112 -12.32 13.28 -28.85
C ASN A 112 -11.26 14.02 -28.01
N GLU A 113 -10.05 14.21 -28.57
CA GLU A 113 -8.86 14.63 -27.81
C GLU A 113 -9.06 15.92 -26.99
N THR A 114 -9.65 16.96 -27.59
CA THR A 114 -9.85 18.26 -26.94
C THR A 114 -10.88 18.20 -25.80
N TRP A 115 -12.01 17.49 -26.01
CA TRP A 115 -13.01 17.33 -24.95
C TRP A 115 -12.49 16.43 -23.83
N SER A 116 -11.70 15.41 -24.16
CA SER A 116 -11.03 14.55 -23.18
C SER A 116 -10.14 15.38 -22.24
N PHE A 117 -9.35 16.32 -22.78
CA PHE A 117 -8.47 17.17 -21.97
C PHE A 117 -9.23 18.07 -20.99
N LEU A 118 -10.17 18.89 -21.48
CA LEU A 118 -10.89 19.86 -20.64
C LEU A 118 -11.74 19.18 -19.56
N THR A 119 -12.40 18.08 -19.91
CA THR A 119 -13.17 17.29 -18.94
C THR A 119 -12.28 16.57 -17.93
N SER A 120 -11.08 16.14 -18.32
CA SER A 120 -10.12 15.52 -17.41
C SER A 120 -9.52 16.54 -16.43
N GLU A 121 -9.14 17.73 -16.89
CA GLU A 121 -8.61 18.80 -16.05
C GLU A 121 -9.63 19.23 -14.99
N THR A 122 -10.86 19.54 -15.42
CA THR A 122 -11.94 19.93 -14.49
C THR A 122 -12.28 18.83 -13.49
N ALA A 123 -12.34 17.57 -13.93
CA ALA A 123 -12.57 16.45 -13.03
C ALA A 123 -11.41 16.24 -12.05
N LEU A 124 -10.16 16.48 -12.47
CA LEU A 124 -9.00 16.40 -11.58
C LEU A 124 -9.08 17.43 -10.46
N LEU A 125 -9.40 18.68 -10.78
CA LEU A 125 -9.56 19.76 -9.79
C LEU A 125 -10.64 19.41 -8.76
N ASP A 126 -11.81 18.95 -9.22
CA ASP A 126 -12.90 18.50 -8.33
C ASP A 126 -12.47 17.32 -7.42
N LEU A 127 -11.65 16.40 -7.93
CA LEU A 127 -11.07 15.32 -7.12
C LEU A 127 -10.08 15.83 -6.07
N LEU A 128 -9.24 16.80 -6.44
CA LEU A 128 -8.27 17.42 -5.54
C LEU A 128 -8.97 18.22 -4.44
N ASP A 129 -10.07 18.90 -4.75
CA ASP A 129 -10.88 19.64 -3.77
C ASP A 129 -11.59 18.67 -2.80
N LYS A 130 -12.17 17.58 -3.32
CA LYS A 130 -12.79 16.53 -2.48
C LYS A 130 -11.80 15.85 -1.54
N THR A 131 -10.51 15.84 -1.88
CA THR A 131 -9.45 15.24 -1.06
C THR A 131 -8.74 16.25 -0.16
N GLU A 132 -8.97 17.56 -0.33
CA GLU A 132 -8.33 18.64 0.42
C GLU A 132 -8.50 18.50 1.93
N ASN A 133 -9.71 18.17 2.37
CA ASN A 133 -10.04 18.08 3.79
C ASN A 133 -9.83 16.67 4.38
N SER A 134 -9.14 15.77 3.66
CA SER A 134 -8.86 14.43 4.16
C SER A 134 -7.93 14.49 5.37
N SER A 135 -8.32 13.89 6.48
CA SER A 135 -7.50 13.79 7.71
C SER A 135 -6.32 12.81 7.57
N ILE A 136 -6.21 12.13 6.43
CA ILE A 136 -5.22 11.08 6.17
C ILE A 136 -3.99 11.71 5.50
N THR A 137 -2.88 11.78 6.22
CA THR A 137 -1.62 12.37 5.75
C THR A 137 -1.12 11.73 4.45
N GLU A 138 -1.25 10.42 4.30
CA GLU A 138 -0.84 9.71 3.09
C GLU A 138 -1.65 10.13 1.85
N ILE A 139 -2.92 10.50 2.03
CA ILE A 139 -3.76 11.05 0.95
C ILE A 139 -3.34 12.48 0.63
N GLN A 140 -3.02 13.30 1.63
CA GLN A 140 -2.52 14.66 1.40
C GLN A 140 -1.20 14.65 0.62
N ASN A 141 -0.28 13.75 0.98
CA ASN A 141 0.96 13.57 0.24
C ASN A 141 0.70 13.13 -1.21
N PHE A 142 -0.26 12.24 -1.42
CA PHE A 142 -0.69 11.83 -2.76
C PHE A 142 -1.28 13.03 -3.54
N ARG A 143 -2.19 13.80 -2.93
CA ARG A 143 -2.77 15.03 -3.51
C ARG A 143 -1.69 16.01 -3.96
N ASN A 144 -0.75 16.33 -3.07
CA ASN A 144 0.38 17.23 -3.38
C ASN A 144 1.22 16.70 -4.54
N THR A 145 1.46 15.38 -4.60
CA THR A 145 2.19 14.75 -5.70
C THR A 145 1.42 14.90 -7.02
N VAL A 146 0.11 14.69 -7.01
CA VAL A 146 -0.75 14.87 -8.18
C VAL A 146 -0.76 16.32 -8.64
N GLN A 147 -0.93 17.28 -7.72
CA GLN A 147 -0.89 18.72 -8.02
C GLN A 147 0.44 19.14 -8.67
N ASN A 148 1.57 18.69 -8.10
CA ASN A 148 2.90 19.01 -8.64
C ASN A 148 3.13 18.47 -10.06
N HIS A 149 2.37 17.44 -10.47
CA HIS A 149 2.50 16.79 -11.77
C HIS A 149 1.23 16.92 -12.62
N GLU A 150 0.30 17.79 -12.24
CA GLU A 150 -1.04 17.92 -12.84
C GLU A 150 -0.96 18.04 -14.36
N GLN A 151 -0.12 18.95 -14.86
CA GLN A 151 0.04 19.17 -16.30
C GLN A 151 0.36 17.87 -17.05
N PHE A 152 1.29 17.06 -16.54
CA PHE A 152 1.66 15.78 -17.17
C PHE A 152 0.54 14.75 -17.09
N ILE A 153 -0.19 14.72 -15.96
CA ILE A 153 -1.30 13.79 -15.71
C ILE A 153 -2.49 14.13 -16.62
N VAL A 154 -2.80 15.41 -16.83
CA VAL A 154 -3.87 15.85 -17.74
C VAL A 154 -3.46 15.63 -19.20
N ILE A 155 -2.20 15.94 -19.57
CA ILE A 155 -1.68 15.67 -20.93
C ILE A 155 -1.78 14.19 -21.30
N TYR A 156 -1.61 13.27 -20.33
CA TYR A 156 -1.80 11.84 -20.58
C TYR A 156 -3.19 11.53 -21.17
N HIS A 157 -4.25 12.26 -20.78
CA HIS A 157 -5.61 12.06 -21.29
C HIS A 157 -5.84 12.58 -22.73
N LEU A 158 -4.87 13.29 -23.32
CA LEU A 158 -4.95 13.70 -24.74
C LEU A 158 -4.73 12.51 -25.68
N LYS A 159 -3.74 11.68 -25.39
CA LYS A 159 -3.28 10.63 -26.33
C LYS A 159 -3.14 9.25 -25.71
N TYR A 160 -3.27 9.14 -24.38
CA TYR A 160 -2.91 7.96 -23.59
C TYR A 160 -1.50 7.42 -23.90
N ILE A 161 -0.62 8.27 -24.44
CA ILE A 161 0.76 7.92 -24.72
C ILE A 161 1.51 7.98 -23.41
N THR A 162 1.82 6.81 -22.87
CA THR A 162 2.69 6.67 -21.71
C THR A 162 4.14 6.72 -22.16
N ASN A 163 5.02 7.14 -21.27
CA ASN A 163 6.46 7.00 -21.46
C ASN A 163 6.93 5.54 -21.29
N ALA A 164 6.01 4.56 -21.26
CA ALA A 164 6.31 3.15 -20.98
C ALA A 164 7.31 2.56 -21.99
N MET A 165 7.25 2.95 -23.26
CA MET A 165 8.28 2.55 -24.24
C MET A 165 9.65 3.10 -23.83
N ALA A 166 9.77 4.39 -23.49
CA ALA A 166 11.03 4.97 -23.05
C ALA A 166 11.51 4.38 -21.70
N GLU A 167 10.61 4.09 -20.77
CA GLU A 167 10.93 3.43 -19.50
C GLU A 167 11.43 2.00 -19.70
N SER A 168 10.80 1.23 -20.61
CA SER A 168 11.23 -0.12 -20.97
C SER A 168 12.63 -0.11 -21.60
N VAL A 169 12.90 0.86 -22.48
CA VAL A 169 14.21 1.08 -23.09
C VAL A 169 15.23 1.47 -22.02
N ASN A 170 14.88 2.39 -21.12
CA ASN A 170 15.74 2.78 -19.99
C ASN A 170 16.06 1.61 -19.06
N ALA A 171 15.10 0.71 -18.81
CA ALA A 171 15.32 -0.50 -18.02
C ALA A 171 16.28 -1.47 -18.73
N LYS A 172 16.13 -1.67 -20.04
CA LYS A 172 17.03 -2.49 -20.87
C LYS A 172 18.45 -1.89 -20.86
N ILE A 173 18.60 -0.58 -21.04
CA ILE A 173 19.89 0.13 -20.98
C ILE A 173 20.53 -0.06 -19.61
N LYS A 174 19.80 0.18 -18.51
CA LYS A 174 20.32 -0.01 -17.14
C LYS A 174 20.78 -1.45 -16.89
N LEU A 175 20.08 -2.44 -17.42
CA LEU A 175 20.46 -3.85 -17.31
C LEU A 175 21.75 -4.15 -18.11
N ALA A 176 21.85 -3.64 -19.33
CA ALA A 176 23.05 -3.75 -20.15
C ALA A 176 24.27 -3.07 -19.50
N THR A 177 24.11 -1.85 -18.96
CA THR A 177 25.17 -1.13 -18.23
C THR A 177 25.61 -1.89 -16.98
N ARG A 178 24.68 -2.51 -16.24
CA ARG A 178 25.01 -3.34 -15.06
C ARG A 178 25.82 -4.58 -15.44
N SER A 179 25.46 -5.26 -16.53
CA SER A 179 26.17 -6.44 -17.02
C SER A 179 27.55 -6.12 -17.59
N ASN A 180 27.78 -4.88 -18.04
CA ASN A 180 28.96 -4.46 -18.79
C ASN A 180 29.77 -3.37 -18.04
N LYS A 181 29.80 -3.39 -16.70
CA LYS A 181 30.63 -2.45 -15.94
C LYS A 181 32.11 -2.64 -16.28
N GLY A 182 32.76 -1.62 -16.85
CA GLY A 182 34.20 -1.62 -17.14
C GLY A 182 34.58 -1.94 -18.60
N THR A 183 33.63 -1.98 -19.53
CA THR A 183 33.95 -2.12 -20.96
C THR A 183 34.71 -0.90 -21.47
N ARG A 184 35.99 -1.09 -21.85
CA ARG A 184 36.81 -0.13 -22.61
C ARG A 184 36.35 0.02 -24.06
N ASP A 185 35.62 -0.97 -24.57
CA ASP A 185 35.15 -1.06 -25.96
C ASP A 185 33.68 -0.64 -26.05
N MET A 186 33.46 0.53 -26.66
CA MET A 186 32.13 1.13 -26.82
C MET A 186 31.35 0.45 -27.97
N ASP A 187 32.03 -0.03 -28.99
CA ASP A 187 31.41 -0.69 -30.14
C ASP A 187 30.81 -2.04 -29.73
N PHE A 188 31.53 -2.79 -28.89
CA PHE A 188 31.02 -4.04 -28.34
C PHE A 188 29.79 -3.83 -27.42
N PHE A 189 29.75 -2.70 -26.70
CA PHE A 189 28.58 -2.34 -25.89
C PHE A 189 27.35 -2.06 -26.76
N HIS A 190 27.50 -1.30 -27.85
CA HIS A 190 26.41 -1.03 -28.80
C HIS A 190 25.92 -2.30 -29.50
N PHE A 191 26.83 -3.20 -29.88
CA PHE A 191 26.48 -4.50 -30.44
C PHE A 191 25.62 -5.33 -29.48
N ARG A 192 26.00 -5.41 -28.20
CA ARG A 192 25.24 -6.15 -27.17
C ARG A 192 23.85 -5.55 -26.91
N LEU A 193 23.74 -4.22 -26.93
CA LEU A 193 22.45 -3.53 -26.82
C LEU A 193 21.51 -3.89 -27.98
N ASN A 194 22.03 -3.96 -29.20
CA ASN A 194 21.25 -4.31 -30.39
C ASN A 194 20.84 -5.79 -30.44
N GLN A 195 21.58 -6.69 -29.78
CA GLN A 195 21.30 -8.12 -29.76
C GLN A 195 20.35 -8.60 -28.66
N SER A 196 20.13 -7.81 -27.60
CA SER A 196 19.06 -8.07 -26.63
C SER A 196 17.70 -7.94 -27.32
N ARG A 197 17.20 -9.05 -27.87
CA ARG A 197 15.95 -9.15 -28.65
C ARG A 197 14.79 -8.36 -28.01
N LEU A 198 14.09 -7.60 -28.87
CA LEU A 198 12.92 -6.77 -28.57
C LEU A 198 11.84 -7.56 -27.87
#